data_AF-A0A392RN00-F1
#
_entry.id   AF-A0A392RN00-F1
#
_cell.length_a   1.000
_cell.length_b   1.000
_cell.length_c   1.000
_cell.angle_alpha   90.00
_cell.angle_beta   90.00
_cell.angle_gamma   90.00
#
_symmetry.space_group_name_H-M   'P 1'
#
loop_
_entity.id
_entity.type
_entity.pdbx_description
1 polymer ?
#
loop_
_entity_poly.entity_id
_entity_poly.type
_entity_poly.pdbx_seq_one_letter_code
_entity_poly.pdbx_strand_id
1 'polypeptide(L)' 'MQLHKFYVCQDDEAKPRLPGTRLAASYVNFYIANSAIIAPQFGDKKWDDEAIRVLSKAFPDHE' A
#
# COMPACT_ATOMS: atom_id res chain seq x y z
N MET A 1 -24.47 29.87 -12.82
CA MET A 1 -23.43 28.84 -13.05
C MET A 1 -23.55 27.84 -11.91
N GLN A 2 -24.18 26.69 -12.16
CA GLN A 2 -24.52 25.72 -11.11
C GLN A 2 -23.42 24.66 -11.05
N LEU A 3 -22.75 24.57 -9.90
CA LEU A 3 -21.74 23.55 -9.63
C LEU A 3 -22.43 22.19 -9.51
N HIS A 4 -22.31 21.37 -10.53
CA HIS A 4 -22.65 19.95 -10.46
C HIS A 4 -21.67 19.26 -9.50
N LYS A 5 -22.13 19.01 -8.26
CA LYS A 5 -21.48 18.02 -7.40
C LYS A 5 -21.75 16.65 -8.01
N PHE A 6 -20.72 16.05 -8.59
CA PHE A 6 -20.73 14.63 -8.95
C PHE A 6 -20.86 13.84 -7.65
N TYR A 7 -22.01 13.22 -7.43
CA TYR A 7 -22.15 12.17 -6.42
C TYR A 7 -21.39 10.96 -6.98
N VAL A 8 -20.26 10.62 -6.37
CA VAL A 8 -19.63 9.31 -6.58
C VAL A 8 -20.51 8.30 -5.84
N CYS A 9 -21.22 7.46 -6.58
CA CYS A 9 -21.80 6.25 -6.02
C CYS A 9 -20.65 5.27 -5.81
N GLN A 10 -20.12 5.15 -4.59
CA GLN A 10 -19.29 4.00 -4.23
C GLN A 10 -20.25 2.84 -3.92
N ASP A 11 -20.22 1.82 -4.77
CA ASP A 11 -20.84 0.54 -4.42
C ASP A 11 -19.97 -0.10 -3.33
N ASP A 12 -20.34 0.16 -2.06
CA ASP A 12 -19.64 -0.31 -0.86
C ASP A 12 -19.84 -1.82 -0.63
N GLU A 13 -19.41 -2.65 -1.60
CA GLU A 13 -19.42 -4.12 -1.47
C GLU A 13 -18.34 -4.66 -0.52
N ALA A 14 -17.49 -3.78 0.03
CA ALA A 14 -16.42 -4.15 0.95
C ALA A 14 -17.00 -4.67 2.27
N LYS A 15 -16.72 -5.93 2.59
CA LYS A 15 -17.12 -6.49 3.89
C LYS A 15 -16.32 -5.83 5.03
N PRO A 16 -16.98 -5.38 6.11
CA PRO A 16 -16.29 -4.75 7.24
C PRO A 16 -15.37 -5.75 7.95
N ARG A 17 -14.19 -5.28 8.37
CA ARG A 17 -13.24 -6.09 9.15
C ARG A 17 -13.57 -6.01 10.63
N LEU A 18 -13.70 -7.16 11.29
CA LEU A 18 -13.86 -7.23 12.74
C LEU A 18 -12.54 -6.83 13.43
N PRO A 19 -12.58 -6.09 14.55
CA PRO A 19 -11.40 -5.82 15.37
C PRO A 19 -10.67 -7.13 15.75
N GLY A 20 -9.35 -7.11 15.71
CA GLY A 20 -8.52 -8.29 16.03
C GLY A 20 -8.37 -9.31 14.90
N THR A 21 -9.05 -9.15 13.77
CA THR A 21 -8.83 -10.00 12.58
C THR A 21 -7.40 -9.82 12.07
N ARG A 22 -6.72 -10.94 11.76
CA ARG A 22 -5.36 -10.92 11.19
C ARG A 22 -5.31 -10.02 9.95
N LEU A 23 -4.35 -9.10 9.94
CA LEU A 23 -4.05 -8.31 8.75
C LEU A 23 -3.34 -9.18 7.72
N ALA A 24 -3.82 -9.17 6.47
CA ALA A 24 -3.12 -9.73 5.33
C ALA A 24 -1.97 -8.79 4.89
N ALA A 25 -1.13 -8.38 5.83
CA ALA A 25 0.02 -7.53 5.58
C ALA A 25 1.12 -8.33 4.88
N SER A 26 1.58 -7.82 3.74
CA SER A 26 2.66 -8.42 2.96
C SER A 26 3.43 -7.31 2.25
N TYR A 27 4.76 -7.36 2.34
CA TYR A 27 5.66 -6.45 1.62
C TYR A 27 5.70 -6.71 0.12
N VAL A 28 5.17 -7.84 -0.37
CA VAL A 28 5.03 -8.13 -1.80
C VAL A 28 4.00 -7.20 -2.47
N ASN A 29 3.11 -6.60 -1.68
CA ASN A 29 2.12 -5.64 -2.18
C ASN A 29 2.73 -4.24 -2.36
N PHE A 30 3.83 -4.14 -3.12
CA PHE A 30 4.48 -2.90 -3.49
C PHE A 30 4.13 -2.51 -4.94
N TYR A 31 4.29 -1.23 -5.26
CA TYR A 31 4.08 -0.71 -6.61
C TYR A 31 5.41 -0.27 -7.23
N ILE A 32 5.64 -0.65 -8.49
CA ILE A 32 6.80 -0.23 -9.27
C ILE A 32 6.40 1.00 -10.09
N ALA A 33 6.96 2.16 -9.75
CA ALA A 33 6.87 3.39 -10.54
C ALA A 33 8.06 3.51 -11.50
N ASN A 34 8.10 4.57 -12.31
CA ASN A 34 9.14 4.73 -13.35
C ASN A 34 10.57 4.67 -12.81
N SER A 35 10.83 5.19 -11.61
CA SER A 35 12.17 5.22 -11.01
C SER A 35 12.12 5.03 -9.49
N ALA A 36 11.03 4.44 -8.98
CA ALA A 36 10.82 4.27 -7.55
C ALA A 36 10.00 3.00 -7.23
N ILE A 37 10.20 2.47 -6.04
CA ILE A 37 9.42 1.38 -5.45
C ILE A 37 8.60 1.94 -4.28
N ILE A 38 7.28 1.92 -4.40
CA ILE A 38 6.39 2.30 -3.30
C ILE A 38 6.05 1.04 -2.49
N ALA A 39 6.77 0.84 -1.39
CA ALA A 39 6.61 -0.29 -0.49
C ALA A 39 5.74 0.06 0.74
N PRO A 40 4.92 -0.87 1.25
CA PRO A 40 4.16 -0.64 2.48
C PRO A 40 5.07 -0.65 3.72
N GLN A 41 4.62 0.03 4.77
CA GLN A 41 5.23 0.03 6.11
C GLN A 41 4.14 -0.33 7.12
N PHE A 42 4.37 -1.33 7.96
CA PHE A 42 3.35 -1.88 8.86
C PHE A 42 3.55 -1.49 10.33
N GLY A 43 4.63 -0.76 10.64
CA GLY A 43 4.97 -0.36 12.01
C GLY A 43 5.75 -1.44 12.78
N ASP A 44 6.19 -2.50 12.09
CA ASP A 44 7.13 -3.47 12.62
C ASP A 44 8.52 -3.10 12.12
N LYS A 45 9.23 -2.27 12.91
CA LYS A 45 10.52 -1.69 12.53
C LYS A 45 11.50 -2.71 11.97
N LYS A 46 11.56 -3.91 12.56
CA LYS A 46 12.52 -4.94 12.13
C LYS A 46 12.23 -5.41 10.71
N TRP A 47 10.97 -5.70 10.41
CA TRP A 47 10.58 -6.21 9.10
C TRP A 47 10.42 -5.11 8.06
N ASP A 48 10.03 -3.91 8.49
CA ASP A 48 9.98 -2.71 7.65
C ASP A 48 11.39 -2.38 7.12
N ASP A 49 12.41 -2.30 7.99
CA ASP A 49 13.79 -2.04 7.60
C ASP A 49 14.35 -3.14 6.67
N GLU A 50 14.02 -4.41 6.98
CA GLU A 50 14.47 -5.56 6.20
C GLU A 50 13.84 -5.61 4.80
N ALA A 51 12.56 -5.25 4.68
CA ALA A 51 11.87 -5.16 3.40
C ALA A 51 12.49 -4.09 2.50
N ILE A 52 12.79 -2.90 3.04
CA ILE A 52 13.51 -1.85 2.32
C ILE A 52 14.87 -2.36 1.85
N ARG A 53 15.67 -2.97 2.74
CA ARG A 53 16.99 -3.52 2.40
C ARG A 53 16.92 -4.53 1.24
N VAL A 54 15.92 -5.40 1.23
CA VAL A 54 15.75 -6.42 0.17
C VAL A 54 15.28 -5.77 -1.14
N LEU A 55 14.31 -4.86 -1.08
CA LEU A 55 13.79 -4.19 -2.28
C LEU A 55 14.83 -3.29 -2.94
N SER A 56 15.60 -2.51 -2.17
CA SER A 56 16.70 -1.70 -2.71
C SER A 56 17.80 -2.55 -3.36
N LYS A 57 18.01 -3.79 -2.90
CA LYS A 57 18.94 -4.72 -3.55
C LYS A 57 18.37 -5.35 -4.82
N ALA A 58 17.06 -5.60 -4.85
CA ALA A 58 16.38 -6.17 -6.00
C ALA A 58 16.21 -5.16 -7.15
N PHE A 59 16.03 -3.88 -6.81
CA PHE A 59 15.83 -2.78 -7.76
C PHE A 59 16.87 -1.67 -7.53
N PRO A 60 18.15 -1.90 -7.85
CA PRO A 60 19.24 -0.97 -7.52
C PRO A 60 19.15 0.38 -8.23
N ASP A 61 18.41 0.46 -9.34
CA ASP A 61 18.21 1.70 -10.13
C ASP A 61 16.90 2.45 -9.76
N HIS A 62 16.20 2.01 -8.71
CA HIS A 62 14.97 2.65 -8.22
C HIS A 62 15.18 3.19 -6.80
N GLU A 63 14.51 4.30 -6.49
CA GLU A 63 14.42 4.84 -5.13
C GLU A 63 13.41 4.05 -4.27
#